data_AF-A0AB36DMM7-F1
#
_entry.id   AF-A0AB36DMM7-F1
#
_cell.length_a   1.000
_cell.length_b   1.000
_cell.length_c   1.000
_cell.angle_alpha   90.00
_cell.angle_beta   90.00
_cell.angle_gamma   90.00
#
_symmetry.space_group_name_H-M   'P 1'
#
loop_
_entity.id
_entity.type
_entity.pdbx_description
1 polymer ?
#
loop_
_entity_poly.entity_id
_entity_poly.type
_entity_poly.pdbx_seq_one_letter_code
_entity_poly.pdbx_strand_id
1 'polypeptide(L)'
;FESVSDNRQPCLQCTAVMLNINYGHNLALMEKCQRLKEYSIFVDTVRIQCKKTSDPKHAVTKAVDICIEKGILRDVLVKHKAEVISMVLTSFNQKAYEKDLYEEGVE
;
A
#
# COMPACT_ATOMS: atom_id res chain seq x y z
N PHE A 1 16.39 7.26 20.89
CA PHE A 1 16.95 5.89 21.02
C PHE A 1 17.95 5.93 22.15
N GLU A 2 17.63 5.32 23.29
CA GLU A 2 18.54 5.27 24.42
C GLU A 2 19.74 4.38 24.08
N SER A 3 20.95 4.88 24.32
CA SER A 3 22.18 4.12 24.16
C SER A 3 22.32 3.15 25.33
N VAL A 4 21.83 1.93 25.15
CA VAL A 4 22.15 0.84 26.08
C VAL A 4 23.55 0.35 25.74
N SER A 5 24.50 0.58 26.65
CA SER A 5 25.81 -0.07 26.64
C SER A 5 25.60 -1.55 26.99
N ASP A 6 25.24 -2.33 25.99
CA ASP A 6 24.97 -3.75 26.13
C ASP A 6 26.15 -4.55 25.60
N ASN A 7 26.94 -5.12 26.51
CA ASN A 7 28.07 -6.01 26.17
C ASN A 7 27.59 -7.41 25.73
N ARG A 8 26.38 -7.50 25.15
CA ARG A 8 25.76 -8.73 24.67
C ARG A 8 25.97 -8.87 23.17
N GLN A 9 26.77 -9.86 22.80
CA GLN A 9 26.98 -10.21 21.39
C GLN A 9 25.71 -10.90 20.87
N PRO A 10 25.05 -10.38 19.82
CA PRO A 10 23.85 -11.00 19.27
C PRO A 10 24.14 -12.43 18.83
N CYS A 11 23.25 -13.36 19.19
CA CYS A 11 23.40 -14.78 18.84
C CYS A 11 23.11 -15.08 17.36
N LEU A 12 22.55 -14.12 16.62
CA LEU A 12 22.24 -14.21 15.20
C LEU A 12 22.24 -12.82 14.55
N GLN A 13 22.86 -12.70 13.39
CA GLN A 13 22.72 -11.55 12.49
C GLN A 13 22.07 -12.04 11.19
N CYS A 14 20.97 -11.41 10.78
CA CYS A 14 20.27 -11.73 9.55
C CYS A 14 20.30 -10.56 8.57
N THR A 15 20.47 -10.88 7.29
CA THR A 15 20.29 -9.93 6.19
C THR A 15 19.03 -10.32 5.43
N ALA A 16 18.15 -9.34 5.17
CA ALA A 16 16.94 -9.53 4.39
C ALA A 16 16.92 -8.55 3.21
N VAL A 17 16.22 -8.94 2.15
CA VAL A 17 15.94 -8.06 1.00
C VAL A 17 14.52 -7.54 1.14
N MET A 18 14.35 -6.21 1.14
CA MET A 18 13.04 -5.58 1.02
C MET A 18 12.70 -5.36 -0.45
N LEU A 19 11.47 -5.72 -0.83
CA LEU A 19 10.98 -5.56 -2.19
C LEU A 19 9.84 -4.54 -2.23
N ASN A 20 9.93 -3.58 -3.15
CA ASN A 20 8.86 -2.63 -3.40
C ASN A 20 7.69 -3.31 -4.13
N ILE A 21 6.53 -3.36 -3.49
CA ILE A 21 5.30 -3.94 -4.06
C ILE A 21 4.34 -2.88 -4.61
N ASN A 22 4.76 -1.61 -4.70
CA ASN A 22 3.99 -0.59 -5.39
C ASN A 22 3.79 -0.97 -6.85
N TYR A 23 2.65 -0.59 -7.42
CA TYR A 23 2.32 -0.94 -8.79
C TYR A 23 3.38 -0.39 -9.75
N GLY A 24 3.86 -1.23 -10.68
CA GLY A 24 4.97 -0.90 -11.58
C GLY A 24 6.34 -1.40 -11.12
N HIS A 25 6.50 -1.79 -9.86
CA HIS A 25 7.74 -2.35 -9.31
C HIS A 25 7.67 -3.88 -9.18
N ASN A 26 8.84 -4.52 -9.12
CA ASN A 26 9.01 -5.98 -8.96
C ASN A 26 8.03 -6.78 -9.85
N LEU A 27 7.98 -6.46 -11.15
CA LEU A 27 6.98 -7.00 -12.09
C LEU A 27 6.95 -8.53 -12.14
N ALA A 28 8.11 -9.18 -12.06
CA ALA A 28 8.21 -10.64 -12.01
C ALA A 28 7.50 -11.25 -10.78
N LEU A 29 7.46 -10.54 -9.64
CA LEU A 29 6.69 -10.94 -8.46
C LEU A 29 5.18 -10.77 -8.71
N MET A 30 4.79 -9.67 -9.35
CA MET A 30 3.39 -9.37 -9.69
C MET A 30 2.82 -10.37 -10.71
N GLU A 31 3.62 -10.80 -11.68
CA GLU A 31 3.25 -11.83 -12.66
C GLU A 31 2.99 -13.19 -12.01
N LYS A 32 3.74 -13.53 -10.97
CA LYS A 32 3.59 -14.80 -10.24
C LYS A 32 2.45 -14.77 -9.22
N CYS A 33 2.02 -13.60 -8.78
CA CYS A 33 0.98 -13.45 -7.75
C CYS A 33 -0.09 -12.44 -8.17
N GLN A 34 -1.12 -12.94 -8.86
CA GLN A 34 -2.25 -12.14 -9.31
C GLN A 34 -2.90 -11.35 -8.18
N ARG A 35 -3.02 -11.93 -6.97
CA ARG A 35 -3.63 -11.26 -5.82
C ARG A 35 -2.82 -10.06 -5.36
N LEU A 36 -1.50 -10.19 -5.32
CA LEU A 36 -0.60 -9.09 -4.97
C LEU A 36 -0.63 -7.99 -6.05
N LYS A 37 -0.69 -8.38 -7.32
CA LYS A 37 -0.86 -7.45 -8.45
C LYS A 37 -2.15 -6.65 -8.34
N GLU A 38 -3.27 -7.31 -8.08
CA GLU A 38 -4.55 -6.62 -7.87
C GLU A 38 -4.53 -5.68 -6.67
N TYR A 39 -3.89 -6.11 -5.57
CA TYR A 39 -3.70 -5.27 -4.41
C TYR A 39 -2.85 -4.02 -4.71
N SER A 40 -1.73 -4.15 -5.41
CA SER A 40 -0.89 -3.00 -5.76
C SER A 40 -1.63 -2.02 -6.66
N ILE A 41 -2.43 -2.50 -7.62
CA ILE A 41 -3.30 -1.65 -8.44
C ILE A 41 -4.38 -0.95 -7.61
N PHE A 42 -4.99 -1.64 -6.64
CA PHE A 42 -5.98 -1.03 -5.75
C PHE A 42 -5.38 0.14 -4.96
N VAL A 43 -4.21 -0.08 -4.35
CA VAL A 43 -3.50 0.96 -3.58
C VAL A 43 -3.11 2.13 -4.48
N ASP A 44 -2.59 1.87 -5.67
CA ASP A 44 -2.29 2.92 -6.66
C ASP A 44 -3.55 3.71 -7.07
N THR A 45 -4.67 3.03 -7.28
CA THR A 45 -5.95 3.67 -7.62
C THR A 45 -6.42 4.59 -6.50
N VAL A 46 -6.33 4.16 -5.23
CA VAL A 46 -6.64 5.00 -4.06
C VAL A 46 -5.76 6.26 -4.08
N ARG A 47 -4.45 6.11 -4.26
CA ARG A 47 -3.50 7.24 -4.31
C ARG A 47 -3.85 8.22 -5.43
N ILE A 48 -4.18 7.72 -6.63
CA ILE A 48 -4.59 8.55 -7.76
C ILE A 48 -5.88 9.32 -7.44
N GLN A 49 -6.87 8.70 -6.80
CA GLN A 49 -8.11 9.40 -6.45
C GLN A 49 -7.88 10.43 -5.34
N CYS A 50 -7.05 10.13 -4.33
CA CYS A 50 -6.70 11.09 -3.28
C CYS A 50 -5.98 12.33 -3.83
N LYS A 51 -5.23 12.21 -4.94
CA LYS A 51 -4.64 13.38 -5.62
C LYS A 51 -5.65 14.25 -6.37
N LYS A 52 -6.84 13.71 -6.69
CA LYS A 52 -7.87 14.40 -7.49
C LYS A 52 -8.90 15.15 -6.65
N THR A 53 -9.02 14.84 -5.36
CA THR A 53 -9.98 15.47 -4.46
C THR A 53 -9.41 15.61 -3.06
N SER A 54 -9.81 16.68 -2.35
CA SER A 54 -9.47 16.88 -0.95
C SER A 54 -10.37 16.10 0.02
N ASP A 55 -11.41 15.41 -0.47
CA ASP A 55 -12.27 14.53 0.33
C ASP A 55 -11.76 13.08 0.29
N PRO A 56 -11.12 12.58 1.38
CA PRO A 56 -10.57 11.22 1.41
C PRO A 56 -11.66 10.15 1.30
N LYS A 57 -12.84 10.39 1.88
CA LYS A 57 -13.95 9.43 1.86
C LYS A 57 -14.47 9.28 0.43
N HIS A 58 -14.62 10.39 -0.29
CA HIS A 58 -14.97 10.35 -1.69
C HIS A 58 -13.91 9.63 -2.53
N ALA A 59 -12.62 9.97 -2.34
CA ALA A 59 -11.51 9.35 -3.07
C ALA A 59 -11.48 7.83 -2.91
N VAL A 60 -11.52 7.35 -1.66
CA VAL A 60 -11.46 5.92 -1.34
C VAL A 60 -12.69 5.19 -1.87
N THR A 61 -13.89 5.76 -1.71
CA THR A 61 -15.13 5.16 -2.24
C THR A 61 -15.04 5.02 -3.76
N LYS A 62 -14.59 6.07 -4.45
CA LYS A 62 -14.44 6.07 -5.91
C LYS A 62 -13.40 5.05 -6.37
N ALA A 63 -12.30 4.91 -5.65
CA ALA A 63 -11.26 3.91 -5.95
C ALA A 63 -11.80 2.48 -5.81
N VAL A 64 -12.57 2.20 -4.75
CA VAL A 64 -13.22 0.89 -4.57
C VAL A 64 -14.16 0.58 -5.73
N ASP A 65 -14.98 1.54 -6.15
CA ASP A 65 -15.91 1.36 -7.27
C ASP A 65 -15.19 1.07 -8.59
N ILE A 66 -14.14 1.83 -8.90
CA ILE A 66 -13.30 1.60 -10.10
C ILE A 66 -12.69 0.20 -10.07
N CYS A 67 -12.19 -0.24 -8.92
CA CYS A 67 -11.57 -1.56 -8.79
C CYS A 67 -12.59 -2.69 -8.95
N ILE A 68 -13.80 -2.55 -8.37
CA ILE A 68 -14.89 -3.52 -8.56
C ILE A 68 -15.27 -3.64 -10.04
N GLU A 69 -15.44 -2.51 -10.74
CA GLU A 69 -15.79 -2.45 -12.16
C GLU A 69 -14.71 -3.12 -13.04
N LYS A 70 -13.44 -2.95 -12.69
CA LYS A 70 -12.30 -3.54 -13.41
C LYS A 70 -11.97 -4.97 -13.00
N GLY A 71 -12.71 -5.57 -12.07
CA GLY A 71 -12.46 -6.92 -11.59
C GLY A 71 -11.26 -7.05 -10.62
N ILE A 72 -10.71 -5.94 -10.13
CA ILE A 72 -9.55 -5.91 -9.23
C ILE A 72 -10.03 -6.16 -7.80
N LEU A 73 -9.51 -7.21 -7.13
CA LEU A 73 -9.93 -7.62 -5.78
C LEU A 73 -11.46 -7.75 -5.63
N ARG A 74 -12.18 -8.05 -6.71
CA ARG A 74 -13.64 -7.87 -6.78
C ARG A 74 -14.38 -8.69 -5.74
N ASP A 75 -13.93 -9.92 -5.48
CA ASP A 75 -14.48 -10.82 -4.47
C ASP A 75 -14.46 -10.20 -3.06
N VAL A 76 -13.35 -9.54 -2.70
CA VAL A 76 -13.22 -8.87 -1.39
C VAL A 76 -13.95 -7.54 -1.39
N LEU A 77 -13.77 -6.71 -2.42
CA LEU A 77 -14.32 -5.37 -2.45
C LEU A 77 -15.85 -5.36 -2.52
N VAL A 78 -16.47 -6.30 -3.23
CA VAL A 78 -17.94 -6.43 -3.26
C VAL A 78 -18.48 -6.85 -1.90
N LYS A 79 -17.84 -7.82 -1.24
CA LYS A 79 -18.31 -8.38 0.03
C LYS A 79 -18.06 -7.46 1.23
N HIS A 80 -16.92 -6.75 1.23
CA HIS A 80 -16.40 -6.01 2.38
C HIS A 80 -16.26 -4.51 2.11
N LYS A 81 -17.03 -3.94 1.16
CA LYS A 81 -16.91 -2.54 0.71
C LYS A 81 -16.79 -1.53 1.86
N ALA A 82 -17.74 -1.57 2.80
CA ALA A 82 -17.79 -0.62 3.91
C ALA A 82 -16.59 -0.74 4.86
N GLU A 83 -16.18 -1.98 5.17
CA GLU A 83 -15.03 -2.28 6.03
C GLU A 83 -13.73 -1.82 5.37
N VAL A 84 -13.55 -2.09 4.08
CA VAL A 84 -12.38 -1.65 3.31
C VAL A 84 -12.29 -0.13 3.28
N ILE A 85 -13.40 0.57 3.02
CA ILE A 85 -13.42 2.04 3.04
C ILE A 85 -13.03 2.56 4.43
N SER A 86 -13.62 2.02 5.50
CA SER A 86 -13.32 2.43 6.87
C SER A 86 -11.86 2.18 7.25
N MET A 87 -11.33 1.01 6.90
CA MET A 87 -9.96 0.61 7.16
C MET A 87 -9.00 1.57 6.47
N VAL A 88 -9.16 1.78 5.16
CA VAL A 88 -8.29 2.66 4.37
C VAL A 88 -8.33 4.08 4.92
N LEU A 89 -9.50 4.62 5.26
CA LEU A 89 -9.60 5.98 5.83
C LEU A 89 -8.91 6.11 7.18
N THR A 90 -8.86 5.03 7.97
CA THR A 90 -8.22 5.03 9.28
C THR A 90 -6.71 4.89 9.17
N SER A 91 -6.22 4.09 8.22
CA SER A 91 -4.80 3.82 8.03
C SER A 91 -4.09 4.79 7.07
N PHE A 92 -4.82 5.48 6.21
CA PHE A 92 -4.24 6.30 5.15
C PHE A 92 -3.82 7.69 5.68
N ASN A 93 -2.54 7.84 6.00
CA ASN A 93 -1.93 9.13 6.29
C ASN A 93 -1.29 9.71 5.02
N GLN A 94 -2.02 10.62 4.35
CA GLN A 94 -1.56 11.25 3.12
C GLN A 94 -0.19 11.95 3.25
N LYS A 95 0.08 12.61 4.39
CA LYS A 95 1.35 13.32 4.61
C LYS A 95 2.54 12.37 4.75
N ALA A 96 2.33 11.21 5.38
CA ALA A 96 3.36 10.18 5.46
C ALA A 96 3.65 9.62 4.06
N TYR A 97 2.61 9.34 3.29
CA TYR A 97 2.75 8.83 1.93
C TYR A 97 3.50 9.77 0.98
N GLU A 98 3.23 11.08 1.03
CA GLU A 98 3.94 12.07 0.21
C GLU A 98 5.43 12.15 0.52
N LYS A 99 5.80 11.91 1.80
CA LYS A 99 7.20 11.83 2.23
C LYS A 99 7.86 10.54 1.71
N ASP A 100 7.20 9.40 1.87
CA ASP A 100 7.72 8.10 1.43
C ASP A 100 7.99 8.08 -0.09
N LEU A 101 7.12 8.71 -0.89
CA LEU A 101 7.32 8.81 -2.35
C LEU A 101 8.59 9.60 -2.73
N TYR A 102 8.97 10.60 -1.94
CA TYR A 102 10.19 11.35 -2.17
C TYR A 102 11.43 10.51 -1.84
N GLU A 103 11.36 9.68 -0.81
CA GLU A 103 12.44 8.79 -0.42
C GLU A 103 12.60 7.62 -1.41
N GLU A 104 11.50 7.02 -1.89
CA GLU A 104 11.53 5.96 -2.92
C GLU A 104 11.98 6.46 -4.31
N GLY A 105 11.80 7.75 -4.63
CA GLY A 105 12.20 8.32 -5.91
C GLY A 105 13.68 8.71 -6.01
N VAL A 106 14.45 8.59 -4.92
CA VAL A 106 15.87 8.95 -4.83
C VAL A 106 16.79 7.72 -4.98
N GLU A 107 16.24 6.51 -5.14
CA GLU A 107 17.01 5.28 -5.43
C GLU A 107 17.03 4.88 -6.91
#